data_AF-A0A534NTU4-F1
#
_entry.id   AF-A0A534NTU4-F1
#
_cell.length_a   1.000
_cell.length_b   1.000
_cell.length_c   1.000
_cell.angle_alpha   90.00
_cell.angle_beta   90.00
_cell.angle_gamma   90.00
#
_symmetry.space_group_name_H-M   'P 1'
#
loop_
_entity.id
_entity.type
_entity.pdbx_description
1 polymer ?
#
loop_
_entity_poly.entity_id
_entity_poly.type
_entity_poly.pdbx_seq_one_letter_code
_entity_poly.pdbx_strand_id
1 'polypeptide(L)'
;DLIDQSHALVRACEATLSDLACTAKAQLLAAGGTSDGGDQFVAFTTELRLPFTQSFELAVFWDAGNLWRTPVNLFGRDENGRRLLVLRHAVGGGLRWLTPIGRMAIDLGVNVAPDQLLGEPAFAPYFSIGTI
;
A
#
# COMPACT_ATOMS: atom_id res chain seq x y z
N ASP A 1 15.53 7.64 -4.62
CA ASP A 1 14.24 7.25 -4.00
C ASP A 1 14.45 7.05 -2.49
N LEU A 2 13.52 7.53 -1.66
CA LEU A 2 13.58 7.49 -0.18
C LEU A 2 13.46 6.05 0.37
N ILE A 3 12.75 5.19 -0.37
CA ILE A 3 12.61 3.77 -0.05
C ILE A 3 13.96 3.07 -0.24
N ASP A 4 14.61 3.23 -1.41
CA ASP A 4 15.95 2.69 -1.68
C ASP A 4 16.98 3.11 -0.61
N GLN A 5 16.92 4.36 -0.17
CA GLN A 5 17.78 4.87 0.91
C GLN A 5 17.51 4.15 2.24
N SER A 6 16.24 3.87 2.56
CA SER A 6 15.87 3.15 3.78
C SER A 6 16.35 1.68 3.74
N HIS A 7 16.24 1.02 2.58
CA HIS A 7 16.81 -0.31 2.35
C HIS A 7 18.34 -0.32 2.44
N ALA A 8 19.01 0.72 1.96
CA ALA A 8 20.47 0.86 2.08
C ALA A 8 20.90 1.06 3.54
N LEU A 9 20.18 1.88 4.31
CA LEU A 9 20.45 2.13 5.72
C LEU A 9 20.33 0.87 6.58
N VAL A 10 19.28 0.07 6.36
CA VAL A 10 19.09 -1.17 7.11
C VAL A 10 20.17 -2.20 6.77
N ARG A 11 20.47 -2.40 5.48
CA ARG A 11 21.58 -3.27 5.06
C ARG A 11 22.93 -2.85 5.64
N ALA A 12 23.19 -1.55 5.73
CA ALA A 12 24.43 -1.04 6.32
C ALA A 12 24.49 -1.30 7.84
N CYS A 13 23.36 -1.18 8.55
CA CYS A 13 23.27 -1.52 9.96
C CYS A 13 23.48 -3.01 10.21
N GLU A 14 22.79 -3.89 9.47
CA GLU A 14 22.90 -5.34 9.62
C GLU A 14 24.30 -5.88 9.27
N ALA A 15 25.02 -5.21 8.38
CA ALA A 15 26.38 -5.59 7.99
C ALA A 15 27.45 -5.27 9.06
N THR A 16 27.11 -4.48 10.09
CA THR A 16 28.04 -4.09 11.16
C THR A 16 27.78 -4.86 12.45
N LEU A 17 28.86 -5.35 13.09
CA LEU A 17 28.80 -6.05 14.39
C LEU A 17 28.55 -5.10 15.59
N SER A 18 28.43 -3.80 15.34
CA SER A 18 28.27 -2.77 16.36
C SER A 18 27.22 -1.74 15.94
N ASP A 19 26.39 -1.27 16.87
CA ASP A 19 25.34 -0.27 16.66
C ASP A 19 25.84 1.12 16.19
N LEU A 20 27.15 1.34 16.10
CA LEU A 20 27.77 2.61 15.70
C LEU A 20 27.34 3.10 14.30
N ALA A 21 26.97 2.20 13.39
CA ALA A 21 26.46 2.54 12.06
C ALA A 21 24.92 2.53 11.99
N CYS A 22 24.23 2.16 13.07
CA CYS A 22 22.80 1.95 13.07
C CYS A 22 22.06 3.21 13.54
N THR A 23 21.33 3.84 12.61
CA THR A 23 20.44 4.96 12.97
C THR A 23 19.19 4.44 13.68
N ALA A 24 18.56 5.25 14.54
CA ALA A 24 17.30 4.89 15.20
C ALA A 24 16.21 4.49 14.19
N LYS A 25 16.18 5.12 13.00
CA LYS A 25 15.29 4.75 11.90
C LYS A 25 15.58 3.33 11.37
N ALA A 26 16.86 2.99 11.19
CA ALA A 26 17.25 1.64 10.73
C ALA A 26 16.90 0.57 11.77
N GLN A 27 17.13 0.84 13.06
CA GLN A 27 16.73 -0.06 14.15
C GLN A 27 15.22 -0.26 14.19
N LEU A 28 14.44 0.81 14.02
CA LEU A 28 12.98 0.74 13.99
C LEU A 28 12.46 -0.06 12.79
N LEU A 29 13.00 0.16 11.59
CA LEU A 29 12.62 -0.61 10.40
C LEU A 29 13.02 -2.09 10.52
N ALA A 30 14.21 -2.39 11.04
CA ALA A 30 14.65 -3.77 11.30
C ALA A 30 13.79 -4.48 12.35
N ALA A 31 13.25 -3.73 13.32
CA ALA A 31 12.31 -4.22 14.32
C ALA A 31 10.86 -4.37 13.80
N GLY A 32 10.60 -4.11 12.50
CA GLY A 32 9.27 -4.20 11.89
C GLY A 32 8.41 -2.94 12.08
N GLY A 33 9.04 -1.79 12.32
CA GLY A 33 8.35 -0.52 12.39
C GLY A 33 7.66 -0.16 11.08
N THR A 34 6.46 0.40 11.17
CA THR A 34 5.63 0.76 10.02
C THR A 34 5.77 2.25 9.67
N SER A 35 5.19 2.65 8.54
CA SER A 35 5.15 4.05 8.14
C SER A 35 4.37 4.91 9.15
N ASP A 36 4.93 6.05 9.59
CA ASP A 36 4.19 7.03 10.41
C ASP A 36 3.10 7.79 9.63
N GLY A 37 2.87 7.44 8.36
CA GLY A 37 1.89 8.09 7.49
C GLY A 37 2.41 9.35 6.80
N GLY A 38 1.46 10.16 6.32
CA GLY A 38 1.70 11.41 5.59
C GLY A 38 0.41 12.19 5.37
N ASP A 39 0.55 13.44 4.95
CA ASP A 39 -0.58 14.38 4.83
C ASP A 39 -1.06 14.52 3.38
N GLN A 40 -0.36 13.91 2.43
CA GLN A 40 -0.65 14.02 1.01
C GLN A 40 -0.65 12.65 0.36
N PHE A 41 -1.72 12.34 -0.35
CA PHE A 41 -1.88 11.04 -0.97
C PHE A 41 -2.54 11.18 -2.34
N VAL A 42 -2.26 10.19 -3.18
CA VAL A 42 -3.02 9.93 -4.40
C VAL A 42 -3.47 8.48 -4.30
N ALA A 43 -4.75 8.25 -4.53
CA ALA A 43 -5.34 6.92 -4.58
C ALA A 43 -6.27 6.86 -5.79
N PHE A 44 -6.11 5.80 -6.56
CA PHE A 44 -6.91 5.50 -7.74
C PHE A 44 -7.36 4.05 -7.67
N THR A 45 -8.65 3.84 -7.91
CA THR A 45 -9.27 2.51 -7.91
C THR A 45 -10.01 2.34 -9.22
N THR A 46 -9.77 1.21 -9.88
CA THR A 46 -10.59 0.72 -10.99
C THR A 46 -11.28 -0.55 -10.55
N GLU A 47 -12.61 -0.57 -10.63
CA GLU A 47 -13.42 -1.72 -10.20
C GLU A 47 -14.34 -2.14 -11.35
N LEU A 48 -14.28 -3.42 -11.72
CA LEU A 48 -15.21 -4.06 -12.64
C LEU A 48 -16.21 -4.87 -11.83
N ARG A 49 -17.49 -4.56 -11.98
CA ARG A 49 -18.60 -5.29 -11.35
C ARG A 49 -19.33 -6.15 -12.36
N LEU A 50 -19.47 -7.42 -12.03
CA LEU A 50 -20.18 -8.42 -12.81
C LEU A 50 -21.41 -8.87 -12.02
N PRO A 51 -22.63 -8.48 -12.44
CA PRO A 51 -23.84 -8.96 -11.80
C PRO A 51 -23.96 -10.46 -12.02
N PHE A 52 -24.03 -11.23 -10.93
CA PHE A 52 -24.21 -12.68 -10.98
C PHE A 52 -25.68 -13.05 -10.71
N THR A 53 -26.33 -12.36 -9.78
CA THR A 53 -27.78 -12.46 -9.50
C THR A 53 -28.36 -11.08 -9.19
N GLN A 54 -29.66 -10.99 -8.89
CA GLN A 54 -30.29 -9.74 -8.46
C GLN A 54 -29.74 -9.19 -7.13
N SER A 55 -29.11 -10.04 -6.30
CA SER A 55 -28.62 -9.66 -4.98
C SER A 55 -27.10 -9.80 -4.84
N PHE A 56 -26.43 -10.42 -5.80
CA PHE A 56 -24.98 -10.68 -5.75
C PHE A 56 -24.27 -10.15 -6.99
N GLU A 57 -23.21 -9.39 -6.74
CA GLU A 57 -22.27 -8.93 -7.77
C GLU A 57 -20.85 -9.39 -7.39
N LEU A 58 -20.11 -9.85 -8.38
CA LEU A 58 -18.68 -10.09 -8.24
C LEU A 58 -17.94 -8.81 -8.63
N ALA A 59 -16.94 -8.45 -7.85
CA ALA A 59 -16.05 -7.33 -8.13
C ALA A 59 -14.63 -7.85 -8.39
N VAL A 60 -13.97 -7.29 -9.40
CA VAL A 60 -12.53 -7.40 -9.58
C VAL A 60 -11.98 -5.98 -9.63
N PHE A 61 -10.94 -5.70 -8.87
CA PHE A 61 -10.41 -4.36 -8.75
C PHE A 61 -8.89 -4.31 -8.92
N TRP A 62 -8.43 -3.14 -9.35
CA TRP A 62 -7.04 -2.73 -9.37
C TRP A 62 -6.92 -1.37 -8.69
N ASP A 63 -6.06 -1.31 -7.69
CA ASP A 63 -5.76 -0.10 -6.93
C ASP A 63 -4.34 0.36 -7.22
N ALA A 64 -4.16 1.67 -7.29
CA ALA A 64 -2.87 2.32 -7.38
C ALA A 64 -2.85 3.54 -6.47
N GLY A 65 -1.87 3.64 -5.57
CA GLY A 65 -1.80 4.77 -4.68
C GLY A 65 -0.47 4.91 -3.97
N ASN A 66 -0.22 6.08 -3.41
CA ASN A 66 0.92 6.32 -2.53
C ASN A 66 0.64 7.51 -1.60
N LEU A 67 1.43 7.60 -0.53
CA LEU A 67 1.32 8.53 0.58
C LEU A 67 2.67 9.21 0.83
N TRP A 68 2.67 10.53 0.95
CA TRP A 68 3.86 11.35 1.16
C TRP A 68 3.67 12.32 2.33
N ARG A 69 4.75 12.59 3.07
CA ARG A 69 4.76 13.63 4.12
C ARG A 69 4.90 15.05 3.55
N THR A 70 5.79 15.22 2.58
CA THR A 70 6.07 16.50 1.93
C THR A 70 5.96 16.29 0.42
N PRO A 71 5.23 17.15 -0.33
CA PRO A 71 5.02 16.95 -1.75
C PRO A 71 6.35 17.00 -2.49
N VAL A 72 6.66 15.92 -3.16
CA VAL A 72 7.57 15.95 -4.31
C VAL A 72 6.79 16.49 -5.50
N ASN A 73 7.47 17.22 -6.40
CA ASN A 73 6.92 17.55 -7.71
C ASN A 73 6.53 16.23 -8.40
N LEU A 74 5.24 15.87 -8.39
CA LEU A 74 4.75 14.57 -8.86
C LEU A 74 5.07 14.31 -10.34
N PHE A 75 5.24 15.39 -11.12
CA PHE A 75 5.60 15.33 -12.53
C PHE A 75 7.10 15.55 -12.80
N GLY A 76 7.89 15.77 -11.75
CA GLY A 76 9.33 15.96 -11.84
C GLY A 76 10.11 14.64 -11.94
N ARG A 77 11.42 14.78 -12.10
CA ARG A 77 12.38 13.69 -12.04
C ARG A 77 13.39 13.95 -10.92
N ASP A 78 13.90 12.89 -10.32
CA ASP A 78 15.02 12.98 -9.40
C ASP A 78 16.36 13.24 -10.14
N GLU A 79 17.43 13.46 -9.38
CA GLU A 79 18.81 13.65 -9.88
C GLU A 79 19.33 12.50 -10.76
N ASN A 80 18.72 11.31 -10.65
CA ASN A 80 19.04 10.12 -11.43
C ASN A 80 18.06 9.90 -12.61
N GLY A 81 17.20 10.87 -12.90
CA GLY A 81 16.25 10.86 -14.00
C GLY A 81 15.01 9.98 -13.79
N ARG A 82 14.79 9.46 -12.57
CA ARG A 82 13.64 8.61 -12.21
C ARG A 82 12.41 9.48 -11.94
N ARG A 83 11.21 8.97 -12.26
CA ARG A 83 9.96 9.68 -11.98
C ARG A 83 9.74 9.76 -10.46
N LEU A 84 9.35 10.94 -9.99
CA LEU A 84 9.03 11.17 -8.58
C LEU A 84 7.67 10.56 -8.18
N LEU A 85 6.78 10.36 -9.14
CA LEU A 85 5.54 9.61 -8.93
C LEU A 85 5.83 8.10 -8.92
N VAL A 86 5.93 7.56 -7.71
CA VAL A 86 5.95 6.12 -7.43
C VAL A 86 4.58 5.75 -6.86
N LEU A 87 3.95 4.70 -7.38
CA LEU A 87 2.66 4.19 -6.92
C LEU A 87 2.84 2.75 -6.43
N ARG A 88 2.20 2.42 -5.31
CA ARG A 88 1.97 1.04 -4.87
C ARG A 88 0.73 0.51 -5.57
N HIS A 89 0.77 -0.75 -5.96
CA HIS A 89 -0.29 -1.39 -6.74
C HIS A 89 -0.86 -2.59 -6.00
N ALA A 90 -2.18 -2.71 -5.99
CA ALA A 90 -2.87 -3.89 -5.51
C ALA A 90 -3.90 -4.36 -6.54
N VAL A 91 -4.17 -5.67 -6.53
CA VAL A 91 -5.26 -6.28 -7.29
C VAL A 91 -6.08 -7.11 -6.34
N GLY A 92 -7.37 -7.24 -6.61
CA GLY A 92 -8.19 -8.07 -5.75
C GLY A 92 -9.53 -8.40 -6.36
N GLY A 93 -10.27 -9.17 -5.58
CA GLY A 93 -11.62 -9.56 -5.91
C GLY A 93 -12.52 -9.43 -4.69
N GLY A 94 -13.80 -9.28 -4.94
CA GLY A 94 -14.78 -9.14 -3.89
C GLY A 94 -16.16 -9.62 -4.27
N LEU A 95 -16.98 -9.81 -3.25
CA LEU A 95 -18.38 -10.14 -3.35
C LEU A 95 -19.20 -8.99 -2.77
N ARG A 96 -20.13 -8.48 -3.56
CA ARG A 96 -21.10 -7.47 -3.15
C ARG A 96 -22.46 -8.13 -2.99
N TRP A 97 -23.07 -7.96 -1.84
CA TRP A 97 -24.31 -8.61 -1.47
C TRP A 97 -25.32 -7.59 -0.96
N LEU A 98 -26.48 -7.52 -1.62
CA LEU A 98 -27.62 -6.76 -1.15
C LEU A 98 -28.38 -7.58 -0.10
N THR A 99 -28.35 -7.10 1.14
CA THR A 99 -29.09 -7.68 2.27
C THR A 99 -30.22 -6.74 2.71
N PRO A 100 -31.22 -7.24 3.47
CA PRO A 100 -32.27 -6.37 4.02
C PRO A 100 -31.76 -5.23 4.91
N ILE A 101 -30.55 -5.37 5.47
CA ILE A 101 -29.94 -4.37 6.37
C ILE A 101 -28.98 -3.41 5.68
N GLY A 102 -28.62 -3.66 4.40
CA GLY A 102 -27.61 -2.85 3.71
C GLY A 102 -26.89 -3.56 2.57
N ARG A 103 -26.06 -2.79 1.85
CA ARG A 103 -25.11 -3.33 0.88
C ARG A 103 -23.86 -3.78 1.61
N MET A 104 -23.60 -5.07 1.61
CA MET A 104 -22.40 -5.66 2.20
C MET A 104 -21.34 -5.90 1.13
N ALA A 105 -20.08 -5.70 1.49
CA ALA A 105 -18.94 -5.99 0.63
C ALA A 105 -17.88 -6.78 1.41
N ILE A 106 -17.39 -7.85 0.80
CA ILE A 106 -16.22 -8.60 1.27
C ILE A 106 -15.21 -8.57 0.13
N ASP A 107 -14.04 -8.03 0.38
CA ASP A 107 -12.98 -7.88 -0.60
C ASP A 107 -11.68 -8.56 -0.09
N LEU A 108 -10.91 -9.13 -0.99
CA LEU A 108 -9.56 -9.63 -0.73
C LEU A 108 -8.60 -8.98 -1.70
N GLY A 109 -7.75 -8.10 -1.17
CA GLY A 109 -6.68 -7.45 -1.91
C GLY A 109 -5.37 -8.22 -1.80
N VAL A 110 -4.59 -8.20 -2.89
CA VAL A 110 -3.23 -8.72 -3.00
C VAL A 110 -2.32 -7.57 -3.41
N ASN A 111 -1.31 -7.28 -2.59
CA ASN A 111 -0.27 -6.31 -2.95
C ASN A 111 0.64 -6.95 -4.02
N VAL A 112 0.82 -6.28 -5.15
CA VAL A 112 1.58 -6.82 -6.29
C VAL A 112 3.09 -6.84 -5.99
N ALA A 113 3.56 -5.90 -5.18
CA ALA A 113 4.97 -5.77 -4.82
C ALA A 113 5.11 -5.32 -3.36
N PRO A 114 4.79 -6.18 -2.38
CA PRO A 114 4.86 -5.83 -0.97
C PRO A 114 6.31 -5.62 -0.53
N ASP A 115 6.56 -4.49 0.13
CA ASP A 115 7.83 -4.21 0.78
C ASP A 115 7.83 -4.71 2.23
N GLN A 116 8.47 -5.85 2.45
CA GLN A 116 8.55 -6.48 3.78
C GLN A 116 9.32 -5.63 4.78
N LEU A 117 10.29 -4.83 4.32
CA LEU A 117 11.05 -3.95 5.22
C LEU A 117 10.17 -2.84 5.80
N LEU A 118 9.14 -2.43 5.05
CA LEU A 118 8.18 -1.42 5.47
C LEU A 118 6.94 -2.02 6.15
N GLY A 119 6.94 -3.34 6.39
CA GLY A 119 5.80 -4.04 6.97
C GLY A 119 4.56 -4.06 6.08
N GLU A 120 4.71 -3.93 4.76
CA GLU A 120 3.57 -3.96 3.84
C GLU A 120 2.99 -5.39 3.75
N PRO A 121 1.70 -5.60 4.06
CA PRO A 121 1.09 -6.92 3.98
C PRO A 121 0.96 -7.38 2.53
N ALA A 122 1.17 -8.67 2.29
CA ALA A 122 0.96 -9.28 0.97
C ALA A 122 -0.54 -9.42 0.63
N PHE A 123 -1.38 -9.67 1.64
CA PHE A 123 -2.82 -9.86 1.50
C PHE A 123 -3.57 -8.99 2.51
N ALA A 124 -4.69 -8.41 2.09
CA ALA A 124 -5.54 -7.58 2.94
C ALA A 124 -7.01 -7.98 2.78
N PRO A 125 -7.59 -8.71 3.76
CA PRO A 125 -9.03 -8.92 3.80
C PRO A 125 -9.72 -7.64 4.25
N TYR A 126 -10.81 -7.29 3.57
CA TYR A 126 -11.61 -6.11 3.89
C TYR A 126 -13.10 -6.45 3.90
N PHE A 127 -13.83 -5.84 4.82
CA PHE A 127 -15.27 -5.98 4.93
C PHE A 127 -15.90 -4.61 5.20
N SER A 128 -17.02 -4.32 4.54
CA SER A 128 -17.80 -3.12 4.80
C SER A 128 -19.30 -3.36 4.70
N ILE A 129 -20.05 -2.54 5.46
CA ILE A 129 -21.50 -2.47 5.41
C ILE A 129 -21.86 -1.03 5.08
N GLY A 130 -22.41 -0.82 3.89
CA GLY A 130 -23.00 0.45 3.50
C GLY A 130 -24.46 0.52 3.94
N THR A 131 -24.87 1.69 4.43
CA THR A 131 -26.29 2.00 4.59
C THR A 131 -26.97 2.07 3.21
N ILE A 132 -28.25 1.72 3.16
CA ILE A 132 -29.04 1.69 1.91
C ILE A 132 -29.11 3.07 1.28
#